data_AF-A0A4Q3FFJ4-F1
#
_entry.id   AF-A0A4Q3FFJ4-F1
#
_cell.length_a   1.000
_cell.length_b   1.000
_cell.length_c   1.000
_cell.angle_alpha   90.00
_cell.angle_beta   90.00
_cell.angle_gamma   90.00
#
_symmetry.space_group_name_H-M   'P 1'
#
loop_
_entity.id
_entity.type
_entity.pdbx_description
1 polymer ?
#
loop_
_entity_poly.entity_id
_entity_poly.type
_entity_poly.pdbx_seq_one_letter_code
_entity_poly.pdbx_strand_id
1 'polypeptide(L)'
;VNNIALVKGRPMQLNLKDLIQHFVEHRHEVVVRRTRFELTDAQKRAHILEGLLIALDHLDEVIRLIRSSGTPDEAREGLITQFELSDIQARAILDMTLRRLTGLERDKIKAEYAELMKQIDYLKSILADESLRMQIIKTELQEVKDRYGDNRKTEIMHSSAEMMTEDFIENEDVVITISREGYIKRTPLTEYRIQGRGGKGSIGSNSRDEDFIEHLLIASNHNYMLFFTEAGRCFWLRVFEIPEGTRTSKGRAIQNIINIPKEENIKAYIKIINLKDREYLENNFIIMCTKKGIIKKTSLEAYSRVRSNGINAININEGDQLLEARLTTGSSEILMALRSGRAIRFNERTVRPMGRTATGVRGISLDTDNDEVVGMISVDDKETTVLVVSEKGYGKRTDIEDYRVTNRGGKGVRTLNITEKTGLLVSIKDVTDKDDLMIINRSGIIIRIAVNSLRTMGRATQGVRLISLKEGDSIASVATIERDEEVAAEIEEAVENLLEAENPMLDHGPRTTESESDEIESEEEEADEVEVEPETEPLDDADFDDESEEDEFEK
;
A
#
# COMPACT_ATOMS: atom_id res chain seq x y z
N VAL A 1 18.47 19.52 -4.76
CA VAL A 1 18.59 20.97 -5.09
C VAL A 1 19.71 21.56 -4.25
N ASN A 2 20.67 22.24 -4.87
CA ASN A 2 21.83 22.80 -4.18
C ASN A 2 21.99 24.29 -4.52
N ASN A 3 21.97 25.15 -3.50
CA ASN A 3 22.10 26.60 -3.65
C ASN A 3 23.52 27.03 -3.30
N ILE A 4 24.43 26.98 -4.28
CA ILE A 4 25.81 27.46 -4.15
C ILE A 4 25.95 28.80 -4.87
N ALA A 5 26.39 29.84 -4.16
CA ALA A 5 26.58 31.18 -4.70
C ALA A 5 27.88 31.82 -4.21
N LEU A 6 28.30 32.92 -4.86
CA LEU A 6 29.47 33.69 -4.46
C LEU A 6 29.09 34.77 -3.45
N VAL A 7 29.61 34.67 -2.22
CA VAL A 7 29.52 35.74 -1.22
C VAL A 7 30.90 36.39 -1.11
N LYS A 8 31.00 37.66 -1.53
CA LYS A 8 32.26 38.43 -1.54
C LYS A 8 33.39 37.69 -2.26
N GLY A 9 33.08 37.04 -3.38
CA GLY A 9 34.03 36.30 -4.22
C GLY A 9 34.37 34.89 -3.74
N ARG A 10 33.72 34.37 -2.69
CA ARG A 10 33.92 33.01 -2.19
C ARG A 10 32.68 32.13 -2.42
N PRO A 11 32.82 30.90 -2.93
CA PRO A 11 31.69 29.99 -3.09
C PRO A 11 31.22 29.51 -1.71
N MET A 12 29.93 29.70 -1.44
CA MET A 12 29.27 29.30 -0.21
C MET A 12 27.94 28.63 -0.52
N GLN A 13 27.61 27.57 0.22
CA GLN A 13 26.27 26.99 0.20
C GLN A 13 25.37 27.82 1.12
N LEU A 14 24.24 28.30 0.60
CA LEU A 14 23.36 29.24 1.30
C LEU A 14 21.96 28.66 1.46
N ASN A 15 21.36 28.85 2.64
CA ASN A 15 19.93 28.59 2.83
C ASN A 15 19.09 29.81 2.37
N LEU A 16 17.76 29.68 2.39
CA LEU A 16 16.86 30.76 1.95
C LEU A 16 17.00 32.04 2.80
N LYS A 17 17.23 31.90 4.11
CA LYS A 17 17.42 33.04 5.01
C LYS A 17 18.69 33.81 4.65
N ASP A 18 19.79 33.10 4.39
CA ASP A 18 21.07 33.72 4.04
C ASP A 18 20.96 34.48 2.70
N LEU A 19 20.27 33.90 1.71
CA LEU A 19 20.01 34.55 0.42
C LEU A 19 19.22 35.85 0.57
N ILE A 20 18.13 35.82 1.35
CA ILE A 20 17.31 37.01 1.62
C ILE A 20 18.12 38.07 2.37
N GLN A 21 18.92 37.66 3.36
CA GLN A 21 19.75 38.57 4.15
C GLN A 21 20.74 39.32 3.25
N HIS A 22 21.51 38.62 2.41
CA HIS A 22 22.46 39.26 1.51
C HIS A 22 21.78 40.16 0.47
N PHE A 23 20.59 39.80 0.00
CA PHE A 23 19.81 40.67 -0.88
C PHE A 23 19.42 41.98 -0.19
N VAL A 24 18.93 41.91 1.06
CA VAL A 24 18.53 43.09 1.84
C VAL A 24 19.74 43.98 2.16
N GLU A 25 20.87 43.39 2.57
CA GLU A 25 22.13 44.10 2.81
C GLU A 25 22.59 44.88 1.57
N HIS A 26 22.60 44.21 0.41
CA HIS A 26 22.94 44.86 -0.86
C HIS A 26 21.95 45.99 -1.20
N ARG A 27 20.65 45.79 -0.98
CA ARG A 27 19.66 46.83 -1.28
C ARG A 27 19.83 48.06 -0.40
N HIS A 28 20.15 47.86 0.88
CA HIS A 28 20.47 48.97 1.79
C HIS A 28 21.69 49.75 1.32
N GLU A 29 22.77 49.06 0.91
CA GLU A 29 23.96 49.72 0.36
C GLU A 29 23.62 50.57 -0.88
N VAL A 30 22.81 50.03 -1.79
CA VAL A 30 22.38 50.75 -3.00
C VAL A 30 21.58 52.00 -2.65
N VAL A 31 20.65 51.92 -1.68
CA VAL A 31 19.89 53.09 -1.21
C VAL A 31 20.82 54.14 -0.63
N VAL A 32 21.77 53.76 0.23
CA VAL A 32 22.76 54.68 0.80
C VAL A 32 23.58 55.37 -0.30
N ARG A 33 24.05 54.62 -1.29
CA ARG A 33 24.85 55.18 -2.40
C ARG A 33 24.03 56.14 -3.27
N ARG A 34 22.79 55.79 -3.59
CA ARG A 34 21.85 56.65 -4.33
C ARG A 34 21.57 57.95 -3.58
N THR A 35 21.20 57.85 -2.30
CA THR A 35 20.91 59.02 -1.47
C THR A 35 22.13 59.93 -1.29
N ARG A 36 23.34 59.37 -1.14
CA ARG A 36 24.57 60.18 -1.10
C ARG A 36 24.84 60.91 -2.41
N PHE A 37 24.59 60.26 -3.54
CA PHE A 37 24.75 60.87 -4.86
C PHE A 37 23.78 62.05 -5.03
N GLU A 38 22.51 61.84 -4.76
CA GLU A 38 21.46 62.87 -4.82
C GLU A 38 21.74 64.03 -3.85
N LEU A 39 22.20 63.72 -2.63
CA LEU A 39 22.55 64.72 -1.63
C LEU A 39 23.71 65.59 -2.10
N THR A 40 24.74 64.97 -2.67
CA THR A 40 25.92 65.69 -3.18
C THR A 40 25.54 66.62 -4.33
N ASP A 41 24.66 66.19 -5.22
CA ASP A 41 24.19 67.00 -6.34
C ASP A 41 23.32 68.18 -5.86
N ALA A 42 22.36 67.91 -4.98
CA ALA A 42 21.52 68.93 -4.36
C ALA A 42 22.34 69.98 -3.60
N GLN A 43 23.36 69.55 -2.85
CA GLN A 43 24.27 70.46 -2.13
C GLN A 43 25.08 71.35 -3.08
N LYS A 44 25.61 70.80 -4.17
CA LYS A 44 26.31 71.59 -5.19
C LYS A 44 25.39 72.64 -5.81
N ARG A 45 24.15 72.27 -6.11
CA ARG A 45 23.15 73.20 -6.65
C ARG A 45 22.77 74.28 -5.65
N ALA A 46 22.48 73.91 -4.41
CA ALA A 46 22.16 74.84 -3.33
C ALA A 46 23.29 75.84 -3.08
N HIS A 47 24.55 75.38 -3.10
CA HIS A 47 25.74 76.23 -2.97
C HIS A 47 25.80 77.30 -4.07
N ILE A 48 25.51 76.94 -5.33
CA ILE A 48 25.47 77.93 -6.43
C ILE A 48 24.34 78.94 -6.23
N LEU A 49 23.13 78.48 -5.87
CA LEU A 49 21.97 79.35 -5.65
C LEU A 49 22.17 80.30 -4.47
N GLU A 50 22.82 79.85 -3.40
CA GLU A 50 23.21 80.69 -2.25
C GLU A 50 24.11 81.84 -2.69
N GLY A 51 25.14 81.57 -3.50
CA GLY A 51 26.01 82.61 -4.04
C GLY A 51 25.27 83.60 -4.95
N LEU A 52 24.34 83.11 -5.77
CA LEU A 52 23.48 83.97 -6.60
C LEU A 52 22.54 84.84 -5.74
N LEU A 53 22.01 84.31 -4.63
CA LEU A 53 21.16 85.09 -3.71
C LEU A 53 21.95 86.19 -3.01
N ILE A 54 23.16 85.89 -2.52
CA ILE A 54 24.07 86.89 -1.94
C ILE A 54 24.37 87.98 -2.97
N ALA A 55 24.66 87.61 -4.21
CA ALA A 55 24.93 88.57 -5.28
C ALA A 55 23.71 89.43 -5.64
N LEU A 56 22.50 88.87 -5.60
CA LEU A 56 21.25 89.61 -5.84
C LEU A 56 20.89 90.55 -4.69
N ASP A 57 21.28 90.21 -3.46
CA ASP A 57 21.05 91.06 -2.28
C ASP A 57 22.05 92.24 -2.23
N HIS A 58 23.27 92.07 -2.76
CA HIS A 58 24.34 93.09 -2.83
C HIS A 58 24.65 93.58 -4.26
N LEU A 59 23.63 93.68 -5.11
CA LEU A 59 23.77 93.86 -6.56
C LEU A 59 24.60 95.09 -6.97
N ASP A 60 24.39 96.24 -6.33
CA ASP A 60 25.08 97.48 -6.68
C ASP A 60 26.58 97.43 -6.34
N GLU A 61 26.97 96.66 -5.33
CA GLU A 61 28.36 96.43 -4.93
C GLU A 61 29.04 95.46 -5.90
N VAL A 62 28.35 94.37 -6.25
CA VAL A 62 28.81 93.39 -7.24
C VAL A 62 29.02 94.02 -8.61
N ILE A 63 28.09 94.84 -9.11
CA ILE A 63 28.23 95.53 -10.40
C ILE A 63 29.38 96.53 -10.38
N ARG A 64 29.55 97.28 -9.27
CA ARG A 64 30.68 98.22 -9.13
C ARG A 64 32.01 97.48 -9.22
N LEU A 65 32.15 96.39 -8.48
CA LEU A 65 33.34 95.55 -8.46
C LEU A 65 33.67 94.98 -9.86
N ILE A 66 32.68 94.40 -10.55
CA ILE A 66 32.86 93.84 -11.89
C ILE A 66 33.26 94.93 -12.88
N ARG A 67 32.63 96.11 -12.83
CA ARG A 67 32.91 97.23 -13.74
C ARG A 67 34.27 97.91 -13.48
N SER A 68 34.78 97.86 -12.25
CA SER A 68 36.11 98.38 -11.90
C SER A 68 37.25 97.42 -12.19
N SER A 69 36.95 96.14 -12.44
CA SER A 69 37.95 95.10 -12.70
C SER A 69 38.41 95.15 -14.17
N GLY A 70 39.71 94.99 -14.42
CA GLY A 70 40.28 95.02 -15.77
C GLY A 70 40.13 93.70 -16.53
N THR A 71 39.99 92.58 -15.81
CA THR A 71 39.79 91.25 -16.38
C THR A 71 38.70 90.43 -15.65
N PRO A 72 38.11 89.40 -16.30
CA PRO A 72 37.18 88.48 -15.64
C PRO A 72 37.79 87.72 -14.46
N ASP A 73 39.09 87.41 -14.52
CA ASP A 73 39.80 86.73 -13.42
C ASP A 73 39.96 87.65 -12.21
N GLU A 74 40.26 88.94 -12.41
CA GLU A 74 40.28 89.95 -11.33
C GLU A 74 38.91 90.13 -10.69
N ALA A 75 37.84 90.17 -11.49
CA ALA A 75 36.48 90.26 -10.99
C ALA A 75 36.10 89.01 -10.16
N ARG A 76 36.53 87.82 -10.60
CA ARG A 76 36.32 86.56 -9.86
C ARG A 76 37.03 86.57 -8.51
N GLU A 77 38.31 86.94 -8.47
CA GLU A 77 39.07 87.03 -7.21
C GLU A 77 38.49 88.08 -6.26
N GLY A 78 38.01 89.20 -6.80
CA GLY A 78 37.29 90.21 -6.04
C GLY A 78 36.01 89.67 -5.39
N LEU A 79 35.21 88.91 -6.15
CA LEU A 79 33.97 88.29 -5.64
C LEU A 79 34.25 87.26 -4.54
N ILE A 80 35.31 86.46 -4.69
CA ILE A 80 35.75 85.49 -3.69
C ILE A 80 36.17 86.20 -2.40
N THR A 81 36.96 87.28 -2.51
CA THR A 81 37.57 87.93 -1.34
C THR A 81 36.60 88.84 -0.59
N GLN A 82 35.75 89.60 -1.31
CA GLN A 82 34.88 90.61 -0.70
C GLN A 82 33.54 90.06 -0.20
N PHE A 83 33.03 89.00 -0.84
CA PHE A 83 31.73 88.39 -0.51
C PHE A 83 31.87 86.97 0.06
N GLU A 84 33.10 86.54 0.37
CA GLU A 84 33.43 85.21 0.91
C GLU A 84 32.85 84.06 0.05
N LEU A 85 32.81 84.25 -1.26
CA LEU A 85 32.24 83.30 -2.21
C LEU A 85 33.28 82.27 -2.66
N SER A 86 32.83 81.06 -3.00
CA SER A 86 33.69 80.06 -3.65
C SER A 86 33.95 80.38 -5.12
N ASP A 87 35.02 79.79 -5.69
CA ASP A 87 35.35 79.92 -7.11
C ASP A 87 34.19 79.52 -8.05
N ILE A 88 33.42 78.48 -7.69
CA ILE A 88 32.27 78.02 -8.48
C ILE A 88 31.11 79.02 -8.42
N GLN A 89 30.84 79.60 -7.25
CA GLN A 89 29.80 80.64 -7.09
C GLN A 89 30.19 81.92 -7.84
N ALA A 90 31.45 82.35 -7.73
CA ALA A 90 31.94 83.54 -8.41
C ALA A 90 31.81 83.41 -9.94
N ARG A 91 32.18 82.26 -10.52
CA ARG A 91 31.95 81.97 -11.94
C ARG A 91 30.46 82.01 -12.30
N ALA A 92 29.61 81.37 -11.51
CA ALA A 92 28.16 81.37 -11.75
C ALA A 92 27.54 82.78 -11.70
N ILE A 93 28.09 83.69 -10.89
CA ILE A 93 27.67 85.10 -10.83
C ILE A 93 28.14 85.86 -12.07
N LEU A 94 29.37 85.64 -12.54
CA LEU A 94 29.87 86.25 -13.77
C LEU A 94 29.09 85.79 -15.01
N ASP A 95 28.63 84.54 -15.02
CA ASP A 95 27.80 83.96 -16.09
C ASP A 95 26.31 84.34 -15.99
N MET A 96 25.94 85.15 -14.99
CA MET A 96 24.55 85.58 -14.79
C MET A 96 24.09 86.53 -15.89
N THR A 97 22.84 86.36 -16.34
CA THR A 97 22.21 87.26 -17.33
C THR A 97 21.35 88.33 -16.65
N LEU A 98 21.30 89.55 -17.24
CA LEU A 98 20.54 90.68 -16.71
C LEU A 98 19.03 90.40 -16.52
N ARG A 99 18.47 89.43 -17.24
CA ARG A 99 17.06 89.01 -17.09
C ARG A 99 16.77 88.43 -15.70
N ARG A 100 17.76 87.82 -15.04
CA ARG A 100 17.62 87.23 -13.69
C ARG A 100 17.42 88.25 -12.57
N LEU A 101 17.57 89.54 -12.89
CA LEU A 101 17.38 90.64 -11.94
C LEU A 101 15.92 91.05 -11.76
N THR A 102 15.01 90.53 -12.60
CA THR A 102 13.58 90.78 -12.44
C THR A 102 13.06 90.14 -11.14
N GLY A 103 12.12 90.81 -10.45
CA GLY A 103 11.60 90.32 -9.16
C GLY A 103 11.08 88.88 -9.22
N LEU A 104 10.41 88.52 -10.31
CA LEU A 104 9.87 87.18 -10.54
C LEU A 104 10.97 86.10 -10.68
N GLU A 105 12.12 86.42 -11.27
CA GLU A 105 13.24 85.47 -11.37
C GLU A 105 14.00 85.34 -10.04
N ARG A 106 14.11 86.43 -9.27
CA ARG A 106 14.64 86.36 -7.89
C ARG A 106 13.77 85.49 -6.99
N ASP A 107 12.46 85.65 -7.06
CA ASP A 107 11.52 84.84 -6.27
C ASP A 107 11.57 83.36 -6.67
N LYS A 108 11.75 83.05 -7.96
CA LYS A 108 11.99 81.67 -8.42
C LYS A 108 13.28 81.08 -7.85
N ILE A 109 14.38 81.83 -7.83
CA ILE A 109 15.65 81.36 -7.25
C ILE A 109 15.50 81.10 -5.75
N LYS A 110 14.79 81.99 -5.02
CA LYS A 110 14.48 81.79 -3.61
C LYS A 110 13.62 80.55 -3.37
N ALA A 111 12.60 80.34 -4.20
CA ALA A 111 11.74 79.16 -4.12
C ALA A 111 12.51 77.87 -4.41
N GLU A 112 13.34 77.85 -5.47
CA GLU A 112 14.20 76.71 -5.83
C GLU A 112 15.18 76.38 -4.70
N TYR A 113 15.82 77.39 -4.12
CA TYR A 113 16.72 77.20 -2.97
C TYR A 113 15.98 76.64 -1.76
N ALA A 114 14.81 77.17 -1.42
CA ALA A 114 14.01 76.69 -0.29
C ALA A 114 13.54 75.24 -0.47
N GLU A 115 13.17 74.85 -1.70
CA GLU A 115 12.80 73.47 -2.02
C GLU A 115 14.01 72.52 -1.94
N LEU A 116 15.15 72.94 -2.49
CA LEU A 116 16.40 72.17 -2.40
C LEU A 116 16.86 71.98 -0.95
N MET A 117 16.73 73.00 -0.10
CA MET A 117 17.06 72.87 1.32
C MET A 117 16.17 71.85 2.02
N LYS A 118 14.85 71.84 1.75
CA LYS A 118 13.95 70.79 2.24
C LYS A 118 14.36 69.40 1.75
N GLN A 119 14.75 69.29 0.48
CA GLN A 119 15.22 68.03 -0.10
C GLN A 119 16.54 67.57 0.55
N ILE A 120 17.49 68.47 0.77
CA ILE A 120 18.77 68.17 1.43
C ILE A 120 18.53 67.68 2.86
N ASP A 121 17.63 68.32 3.61
CA ASP A 121 17.30 67.92 4.98
C ASP A 121 16.64 66.54 5.01
N TYR A 122 15.73 66.28 4.07
CA TYR A 122 15.13 64.96 3.88
C TYR A 122 16.20 63.91 3.55
N LEU A 123 17.08 64.15 2.58
CA LEU A 123 18.14 63.22 2.19
C LEU A 123 19.14 62.97 3.35
N LYS A 124 19.47 63.99 4.14
CA LYS A 124 20.27 63.84 5.37
C LYS A 124 19.55 62.96 6.39
N SER A 125 18.25 63.12 6.57
CA SER A 125 17.46 62.29 7.49
C SER A 125 17.46 60.81 7.07
N ILE A 126 17.40 60.51 5.77
CA ILE A 126 17.52 59.14 5.23
C ILE A 126 18.89 58.53 5.56
N LEU A 127 19.97 59.31 5.45
CA LEU A 127 21.31 58.80 5.76
C LEU A 127 21.53 58.62 7.28
N ALA A 128 20.88 59.43 8.11
CA ALA A 128 20.98 59.34 9.56
C ALA A 128 20.16 58.18 10.16
N ASP A 129 18.95 57.91 9.64
CA ASP A 129 18.04 56.91 10.19
C ASP A 129 17.98 55.63 9.34
N GLU A 130 18.39 54.52 9.95
CA GLU A 130 18.31 53.20 9.33
C GLU A 130 16.88 52.68 9.17
N SER A 131 15.99 52.98 10.12
CA SER A 131 14.58 52.57 10.05
C SER A 131 13.91 53.19 8.84
N LEU A 132 14.20 54.46 8.58
CA LEU A 132 13.66 55.19 7.43
C LEU A 132 14.16 54.62 6.10
N ARG A 133 15.43 54.18 6.03
CA ARG A 133 15.94 53.44 4.86
C ARG A 133 15.20 52.12 4.65
N MET A 134 14.98 51.36 5.72
CA MET A 134 14.27 50.09 5.64
C MET A 134 12.80 50.28 5.21
N GLN A 135 12.17 51.37 5.64
CA GLN A 135 10.83 51.74 5.21
C GLN A 135 10.80 52.06 3.71
N ILE A 136 11.77 52.81 3.19
CA ILE A 136 11.90 53.09 1.74
C ILE A 136 12.03 51.78 0.97
N ILE A 137 12.91 50.88 1.41
CA ILE A 137 13.10 49.56 0.76
C ILE A 137 11.79 48.78 0.73
N LYS A 138 11.04 48.78 1.84
CA LYS A 138 9.74 48.09 1.92
C LYS A 138 8.72 48.67 0.95
N THR A 139 8.63 49.99 0.85
CA THR A 139 7.73 50.67 -0.09
C THR A 139 8.09 50.33 -1.53
N GLU A 140 9.37 50.42 -1.89
CA GLU A 140 9.85 50.07 -3.23
C GLU A 140 9.58 48.60 -3.58
N LEU A 141 9.79 47.67 -2.65
CA LEU A 141 9.50 46.25 -2.87
C LEU A 141 8.00 45.98 -3.04
N GLN A 142 7.15 46.74 -2.34
CA GLN A 142 5.70 46.65 -2.50
C GLN A 142 5.28 47.15 -3.89
N GLU A 143 5.84 48.26 -4.36
CA GLU A 143 5.60 48.76 -5.73
C GLU A 143 6.05 47.76 -6.80
N VAL A 144 7.21 47.10 -6.60
CA VAL A 144 7.69 46.04 -7.50
C VAL A 144 6.72 44.85 -7.51
N LYS A 145 6.22 44.45 -6.34
CA LYS A 145 5.22 43.38 -6.23
C LYS A 145 3.93 43.75 -6.96
N ASP A 146 3.46 44.98 -6.83
CA ASP A 146 2.20 45.42 -7.45
C ASP A 146 2.35 45.58 -8.97
N ARG A 147 3.53 45.97 -9.46
CA ARG A 147 3.79 46.13 -10.90
C ARG A 147 4.13 44.81 -11.62
N TYR A 148 4.83 43.89 -10.96
CA TYR A 148 5.39 42.68 -11.59
C TYR A 148 4.91 41.36 -10.97
N GLY A 149 3.99 41.40 -10.02
CA GLY A 149 3.43 40.19 -9.41
C GLY A 149 2.56 39.39 -10.39
N ASP A 150 2.72 38.07 -10.38
CA ASP A 150 1.87 37.13 -11.10
C ASP A 150 1.24 36.09 -10.15
N ASN A 151 0.21 35.42 -10.64
CA ASN A 151 -0.37 34.30 -9.92
C ASN A 151 0.55 33.08 -10.04
N ARG A 152 0.57 32.26 -8.99
CA ARG A 152 1.28 30.98 -8.98
C ARG A 152 0.88 30.14 -10.19
N LYS A 153 1.85 29.77 -11.03
CA LYS A 153 1.62 28.88 -12.19
C LYS A 153 1.59 27.40 -11.81
N THR A 154 2.36 27.01 -10.80
CA THR A 154 2.52 25.61 -10.35
C THR A 154 1.66 25.32 -9.12
N GLU A 155 0.97 24.20 -9.09
CA GLU A 155 0.33 23.70 -7.87
C GLU A 155 1.30 22.81 -7.09
N ILE A 156 1.41 22.98 -5.76
CA ILE A 156 2.15 22.03 -4.92
C ILE A 156 1.16 20.98 -4.45
N MET A 157 1.15 19.85 -5.14
CA MET A 157 0.49 18.66 -4.62
C MET A 157 1.39 18.07 -3.52
N HIS A 158 0.91 18.04 -2.27
CA HIS A 158 1.64 17.52 -1.11
C HIS A 158 1.93 16.01 -1.16
N SER A 159 1.63 15.37 -2.28
CA SER A 159 1.77 13.95 -2.55
C SER A 159 2.13 13.80 -4.04
N SER A 160 3.42 13.78 -4.36
CA SER A 160 3.83 12.60 -5.13
C SER A 160 3.58 11.46 -4.15
N ALA A 161 2.57 10.63 -4.39
CA ALA A 161 2.60 9.33 -3.74
C ALA A 161 3.99 8.81 -4.07
N GLU A 162 4.81 8.51 -3.06
CA GLU A 162 5.90 7.56 -3.28
C GLU A 162 5.22 6.43 -4.04
N MET A 163 5.58 6.20 -5.31
CA MET A 163 4.89 5.19 -6.11
C MET A 163 4.87 3.92 -5.28
N MET A 164 3.69 3.55 -4.79
CA MET A 164 3.58 2.42 -3.90
C MET A 164 3.87 1.22 -4.80
N THR A 165 4.56 0.19 -4.32
CA THR A 165 4.76 -1.04 -5.11
C THR A 165 3.43 -1.58 -5.68
N GLU A 166 2.33 -1.31 -4.98
CA GLU A 166 0.94 -1.57 -5.37
C GLU A 166 0.52 -0.89 -6.68
N ASP A 167 1.01 0.31 -6.99
CA ASP A 167 0.68 1.04 -8.22
C ASP A 167 1.35 0.45 -9.47
N PHE A 168 2.41 -0.36 -9.29
CA PHE A 168 3.09 -1.09 -10.38
C PHE A 168 2.52 -2.48 -10.62
N ILE A 169 1.72 -3.01 -9.70
CA ILE A 169 1.19 -4.36 -9.77
C ILE A 169 -0.23 -4.28 -10.31
N GLU A 170 -0.48 -4.93 -11.42
CA GLU A 170 -1.82 -5.01 -12.00
C GLU A 170 -2.79 -5.71 -11.03
N ASN A 171 -3.98 -5.13 -10.90
CA ASN A 171 -5.01 -5.66 -10.02
C ASN A 171 -5.79 -6.80 -10.69
N GLU A 172 -5.10 -7.90 -10.94
CA GLU A 172 -5.64 -9.12 -11.53
C GLU A 172 -6.25 -10.05 -10.48
N ASP A 173 -7.17 -10.91 -10.91
CA ASP A 173 -7.72 -11.98 -10.09
C ASP A 173 -6.78 -13.18 -10.04
N VAL A 174 -6.49 -13.64 -8.84
CA VAL A 174 -5.60 -14.76 -8.55
C VAL A 174 -6.26 -15.76 -7.61
N VAL A 175 -5.82 -17.01 -7.71
CA VAL A 175 -6.20 -18.09 -6.81
C VAL A 175 -5.10 -18.23 -5.75
N ILE A 176 -5.47 -18.07 -4.49
CA ILE A 176 -4.61 -18.32 -3.34
C ILE A 176 -4.89 -19.73 -2.87
N THR A 177 -3.83 -20.53 -2.77
CA THR A 177 -3.91 -21.88 -2.21
C THR A 177 -3.08 -21.95 -0.94
N ILE A 178 -3.66 -22.59 0.08
CA ILE A 178 -3.00 -22.84 1.36
C ILE A 178 -3.06 -24.34 1.61
N SER A 179 -1.89 -24.96 1.77
CA SER A 179 -1.77 -26.38 2.07
C SER A 179 -1.93 -26.66 3.56
N ARG A 180 -2.12 -27.93 3.92
CA ARG A 180 -2.21 -28.37 5.31
C ARG A 180 -0.92 -28.11 6.09
N GLU A 181 0.24 -28.27 5.46
CA GLU A 181 1.53 -27.93 6.10
C GLU A 181 1.76 -26.42 6.22
N GLY A 182 0.83 -25.60 5.73
CA GLY A 182 0.89 -24.14 5.83
C GLY A 182 1.78 -23.51 4.76
N TYR A 183 1.94 -24.15 3.60
CA TYR A 183 2.49 -23.50 2.42
C TYR A 183 1.42 -22.66 1.73
N ILE A 184 1.77 -21.44 1.35
CA ILE A 184 0.90 -20.52 0.63
C ILE A 184 1.55 -20.13 -0.70
N LYS A 185 0.71 -20.02 -1.73
CA LYS A 185 1.07 -19.46 -3.03
C LYS A 185 -0.12 -18.75 -3.66
N ARG A 186 0.17 -17.84 -4.58
CA ARG A 186 -0.82 -17.27 -5.51
C ARG A 186 -0.52 -17.77 -6.92
N THR A 187 -1.58 -18.04 -7.66
CA THR A 187 -1.51 -18.47 -9.06
C THR A 187 -2.51 -17.64 -9.86
N PRO A 188 -2.13 -17.06 -11.01
CA PRO A 188 -3.07 -16.32 -11.86
C PRO A 188 -4.31 -17.17 -12.21
N LEU A 189 -5.50 -16.57 -12.21
CA LEU A 189 -6.73 -17.29 -12.55
C LEU A 189 -6.71 -17.83 -13.99
N THR A 190 -5.93 -17.21 -14.87
CA THR A 190 -5.71 -17.66 -16.26
C THR A 190 -5.03 -19.01 -16.35
N GLU A 191 -4.13 -19.37 -15.43
CA GLU A 191 -3.52 -20.71 -15.38
C GLU A 191 -4.52 -21.80 -14.97
N TYR A 192 -5.60 -21.41 -14.28
CA TYR A 192 -6.70 -22.31 -13.89
C TYR A 192 -7.77 -22.45 -14.97
N ARG A 193 -7.73 -21.66 -16.06
CA ARG A 193 -8.66 -21.82 -17.18
C ARG A 193 -7.90 -22.44 -18.37
N ILE A 194 -8.21 -23.70 -18.66
CA ILE A 194 -8.38 -24.36 -19.97
C ILE A 194 -7.92 -25.83 -19.87
N GLN A 195 -8.89 -26.75 -19.84
CA GLN A 195 -8.92 -27.92 -20.71
C GLN A 195 -10.35 -28.14 -21.26
N GLY A 196 -10.50 -28.03 -22.58
CA GLY A 196 -11.73 -28.43 -23.27
C GLY A 196 -11.98 -29.93 -23.14
N ARG A 197 -13.25 -30.34 -23.16
CA ARG A 197 -13.69 -31.75 -23.12
C ARG A 197 -12.86 -32.63 -24.09
N GLY A 198 -12.14 -33.62 -23.55
CA GLY A 198 -11.38 -34.60 -24.32
C GLY A 198 -9.85 -34.59 -24.13
N GLY A 199 -9.30 -33.77 -23.22
CA GLY A 199 -7.88 -33.84 -22.85
C GLY A 199 -7.55 -35.07 -22.00
N LYS A 200 -6.48 -35.80 -22.33
CA LYS A 200 -5.85 -36.73 -21.39
C LYS A 200 -5.30 -35.90 -20.23
N GLY A 201 -5.69 -36.24 -19.00
CA GLY A 201 -5.30 -35.56 -17.76
C GLY A 201 -3.81 -35.21 -17.74
N SER A 202 -3.50 -33.96 -17.42
CA SER A 202 -2.13 -33.54 -17.21
C SER A 202 -1.67 -34.07 -15.86
N ILE A 203 -0.74 -35.03 -15.90
CA ILE A 203 -0.09 -35.66 -14.74
C ILE A 203 0.36 -34.57 -13.75
N GLY A 204 -0.33 -34.51 -12.61
CA GLY A 204 0.11 -33.78 -11.43
C GLY A 204 1.40 -34.39 -10.90
N SER A 205 2.33 -33.53 -10.50
CA SER A 205 3.68 -33.84 -10.03
C SER A 205 3.81 -35.14 -9.22
N ASN A 206 4.68 -36.04 -9.68
CA ASN A 206 5.26 -37.10 -8.84
C ASN A 206 5.92 -36.50 -7.60
N SER A 207 5.33 -36.67 -6.41
CA SER A 207 6.02 -36.46 -5.15
C SER A 207 5.42 -37.32 -4.05
N ARG A 208 6.25 -38.21 -3.51
CA ARG A 208 6.00 -39.11 -2.37
C ARG A 208 5.73 -38.38 -1.03
N ASP A 209 5.57 -37.06 -1.04
CA ASP A 209 5.31 -36.20 0.13
C ASP A 209 4.00 -35.43 -0.10
N GLU A 210 2.89 -36.05 0.31
CA GLU A 210 1.49 -35.70 0.02
C GLU A 210 0.96 -34.53 0.86
N ASP A 211 1.54 -33.34 0.68
CA ASP A 211 0.92 -32.10 1.17
C ASP A 211 -0.15 -31.64 0.16
N PHE A 212 -1.40 -31.54 0.61
CA PHE A 212 -2.56 -31.22 -0.22
C PHE A 212 -3.16 -29.86 0.18
N ILE A 213 -3.95 -29.29 -0.72
CA ILE A 213 -4.55 -27.97 -0.56
C ILE A 213 -5.73 -28.05 0.44
N GLU A 214 -5.65 -27.31 1.54
CA GLU A 214 -6.71 -27.22 2.56
C GLU A 214 -7.67 -26.05 2.30
N HIS A 215 -7.15 -24.93 1.77
CA HIS A 215 -7.95 -23.76 1.43
C HIS A 215 -7.65 -23.25 0.03
N LEU A 216 -8.70 -22.90 -0.69
CA LEU A 216 -8.66 -22.23 -1.98
C LEU A 216 -9.49 -20.95 -1.88
N LEU A 217 -8.90 -19.80 -2.21
CA LEU A 217 -9.53 -18.50 -2.12
C LEU A 217 -9.26 -17.71 -3.40
N ILE A 218 -10.31 -17.23 -4.06
CA ILE A 218 -10.16 -16.28 -5.18
C ILE A 218 -10.06 -14.88 -4.60
N ALA A 219 -9.01 -14.13 -4.95
CA ALA A 219 -8.80 -12.76 -4.50
C ALA A 219 -8.12 -11.94 -5.58
N SER A 220 -8.22 -10.62 -5.49
CA SER A 220 -7.49 -9.72 -6.38
C SER A 220 -6.13 -9.35 -5.78
N ASN A 221 -5.11 -9.05 -6.59
CA ASN A 221 -3.75 -8.73 -6.12
C ASN A 221 -3.71 -7.64 -5.03
N HIS A 222 -4.61 -6.65 -5.10
CA HIS A 222 -4.67 -5.55 -4.12
C HIS A 222 -5.50 -5.86 -2.87
N ASN A 223 -6.11 -7.04 -2.77
CA ASN A 223 -6.82 -7.46 -1.57
C ASN A 223 -5.84 -7.71 -0.40
N TYR A 224 -6.38 -7.74 0.81
CA TYR A 224 -5.65 -8.13 2.01
C TYR A 224 -6.10 -9.50 2.49
N MET A 225 -5.15 -10.29 2.95
CA MET A 225 -5.38 -11.53 3.69
C MET A 225 -5.06 -11.28 5.16
N LEU A 226 -5.98 -11.63 6.06
CA LEU A 226 -5.75 -11.64 7.50
C LEU A 226 -5.56 -13.06 7.98
N PHE A 227 -4.54 -13.24 8.80
CA PHE A 227 -4.15 -14.50 9.39
C PHE A 227 -4.33 -14.39 10.89
N PHE A 228 -5.11 -15.31 11.46
CA PHE A 228 -5.35 -15.35 12.89
C PHE A 228 -4.65 -16.55 13.52
N THR A 229 -3.85 -16.31 14.56
CA THR A 229 -3.13 -17.37 15.28
C THR A 229 -3.97 -17.95 16.42
N GLU A 230 -3.57 -19.12 16.91
CA GLU A 230 -4.22 -19.79 18.04
C GLU A 230 -4.19 -18.97 19.34
N ALA A 231 -3.17 -18.12 19.51
CA ALA A 231 -3.06 -17.18 20.62
C ALA A 231 -3.95 -15.92 20.45
N GLY A 232 -4.69 -15.82 19.34
CA GLY A 232 -5.60 -14.72 19.07
C GLY A 232 -4.93 -13.47 18.50
N ARG A 233 -3.75 -13.59 17.87
CA ARG A 233 -3.10 -12.48 17.16
C ARG A 233 -3.55 -12.45 15.71
N CYS A 234 -3.55 -11.27 15.12
CA CYS A 234 -3.90 -11.03 13.73
C CYS A 234 -2.72 -10.39 12.99
N PHE A 235 -2.43 -10.94 11.81
CA PHE A 235 -1.42 -10.46 10.88
C PHE A 235 -2.07 -10.19 9.52
N TRP A 236 -1.42 -9.37 8.70
CA TRP A 236 -1.88 -9.04 7.36
C TRP A 236 -0.80 -9.39 6.36
N LEU A 237 -1.23 -9.83 5.19
CA LEU A 237 -0.39 -9.95 4.02
C LEU A 237 -1.20 -9.42 2.83
N ARG A 238 -0.58 -8.63 1.96
CA ARG A 238 -1.22 -8.27 0.71
C ARG A 238 -1.15 -9.45 -0.23
N VAL A 239 -2.18 -9.63 -1.05
CA VAL A 239 -2.23 -10.80 -1.94
C VAL A 239 -1.02 -10.84 -2.87
N PHE A 240 -0.59 -9.71 -3.44
CA PHE A 240 0.60 -9.69 -4.29
C PHE A 240 1.93 -10.01 -3.59
N GLU A 241 2.00 -9.89 -2.25
CA GLU A 241 3.20 -10.25 -1.46
C GLU A 241 3.33 -11.78 -1.28
N ILE A 242 2.25 -12.51 -1.52
CA ILE A 242 2.26 -13.97 -1.57
C ILE A 242 3.11 -14.38 -2.78
N PRO A 243 4.04 -15.34 -2.62
CA PRO A 243 4.86 -15.81 -3.72
C PRO A 243 3.99 -16.37 -4.84
N GLU A 244 4.29 -15.92 -6.05
CA GLU A 244 3.69 -16.47 -7.26
C GLU A 244 4.28 -17.86 -7.53
N GLY A 245 3.44 -18.79 -7.93
CA GLY A 245 3.85 -20.14 -8.25
C GLY A 245 2.87 -20.83 -9.18
N THR A 246 3.37 -21.80 -9.92
CA THR A 246 2.56 -22.63 -10.81
C THR A 246 1.62 -23.53 -10.02
N ARG A 247 0.59 -24.05 -10.69
CA ARG A 247 -0.37 -25.01 -10.11
C ARG A 247 0.29 -26.22 -9.41
N THR A 248 1.42 -26.70 -9.92
CA THR A 248 2.16 -27.86 -9.36
C THR A 248 3.19 -27.50 -8.27
N SER A 249 3.54 -26.22 -8.10
CA SER A 249 4.52 -25.80 -7.09
C SER A 249 3.96 -25.89 -5.66
N LYS A 250 4.79 -26.20 -4.66
CA LYS A 250 4.34 -26.25 -3.25
C LYS A 250 4.10 -24.87 -2.62
N GLY A 251 4.69 -23.80 -3.16
CA GLY A 251 4.63 -22.46 -2.57
C GLY A 251 5.69 -22.24 -1.48
N ARG A 252 5.47 -21.28 -0.56
CA ARG A 252 6.37 -21.05 0.59
C ARG A 252 5.60 -21.16 1.90
N ALA A 253 6.27 -21.65 2.94
CA ALA A 253 5.69 -21.71 4.28
C ALA A 253 5.28 -20.31 4.77
N ILE A 254 4.04 -20.16 5.26
CA ILE A 254 3.49 -18.88 5.72
C ILE A 254 4.35 -18.27 6.84
N GLN A 255 4.92 -19.12 7.71
CA GLN A 255 5.82 -18.70 8.80
C GLN A 255 7.07 -17.96 8.32
N ASN A 256 7.49 -18.15 7.06
CA ASN A 256 8.65 -17.46 6.48
C ASN A 256 8.28 -16.12 5.84
N ILE A 257 6.99 -15.89 5.56
CA ILE A 257 6.50 -14.67 4.91
C ILE A 257 6.01 -13.69 5.99
N ILE A 258 5.30 -14.21 7.00
CA ILE A 258 4.76 -13.42 8.10
C ILE A 258 5.61 -13.66 9.35
N ASN A 259 5.99 -12.60 10.05
CA ASN A 259 6.80 -12.67 11.27
C ASN A 259 5.98 -13.16 12.48
N ILE A 260 5.54 -14.43 12.42
CA ILE A 260 4.78 -15.12 13.45
C ILE A 260 5.76 -15.78 14.42
N PRO A 261 5.53 -15.75 15.75
CA PRO A 261 6.33 -16.53 16.68
C PRO A 261 6.30 -18.02 16.32
N LYS A 262 7.46 -18.69 16.36
CA LYS A 262 7.62 -20.10 15.95
C LYS A 262 6.72 -21.10 16.68
N GLU A 263 6.19 -20.71 17.84
CA GLU A 263 5.32 -21.55 18.67
C GLU A 263 3.84 -21.38 18.36
N GLU A 264 3.45 -20.40 17.52
CA GLU A 264 2.06 -20.12 17.21
C GLU A 264 1.64 -20.65 15.84
N ASN A 265 0.56 -21.42 15.79
CA ASN A 265 -0.06 -21.86 14.54
C ASN A 265 -1.17 -20.93 14.07
N ILE A 266 -1.35 -20.82 12.76
CA ILE A 266 -2.47 -20.12 12.15
C ILE A 266 -3.71 -21.02 12.19
N LYS A 267 -4.86 -20.44 12.53
CA LYS A 267 -6.14 -21.14 12.68
C LYS A 267 -7.22 -20.63 11.74
N ALA A 268 -7.15 -19.37 11.32
CA ALA A 268 -8.15 -18.81 10.42
C ALA A 268 -7.55 -17.82 9.43
N TYR A 269 -8.17 -17.77 8.25
CA TYR A 269 -7.78 -16.96 7.12
C TYR A 269 -9.00 -16.17 6.67
N ILE A 270 -8.87 -14.85 6.51
CA ILE A 270 -9.95 -13.99 6.04
C ILE A 270 -9.44 -13.16 4.88
N LYS A 271 -10.13 -13.24 3.75
CA LYS A 271 -9.98 -12.31 2.62
C LYS A 271 -10.71 -11.01 2.95
N ILE A 272 -10.04 -9.89 2.72
CA ILE A 272 -10.61 -8.55 2.77
C ILE A 272 -10.42 -7.85 1.43
N ILE A 273 -11.51 -7.26 0.95
CA ILE A 273 -11.53 -6.53 -0.32
C ILE A 273 -10.79 -5.21 -0.16
N ASN A 274 -11.09 -4.44 0.91
CA ASN A 274 -10.56 -3.10 1.07
C ASN A 274 -10.42 -2.71 2.55
N LEU A 275 -9.32 -2.05 2.90
CA LEU A 275 -9.07 -1.45 4.23
C LEU A 275 -9.07 0.09 4.22
N LYS A 276 -9.33 0.72 3.07
CA LYS A 276 -9.41 2.17 2.87
C LYS A 276 -10.86 2.66 2.78
N ASP A 277 -11.78 1.81 2.34
CA ASP A 277 -13.20 2.15 2.22
C ASP A 277 -13.88 2.19 3.60
N ARG A 278 -14.33 3.39 3.98
CA ARG A 278 -14.94 3.63 5.28
C ARG A 278 -16.28 2.92 5.46
N GLU A 279 -17.10 2.85 4.41
CA GLU A 279 -18.41 2.19 4.50
C GLU A 279 -18.24 0.69 4.72
N TYR A 280 -17.28 0.08 4.00
CA TYR A 280 -16.92 -1.32 4.18
C TYR A 280 -16.37 -1.60 5.59
N LEU A 281 -15.53 -0.71 6.14
CA LEU A 281 -14.97 -0.88 7.49
C LEU A 281 -16.02 -0.76 8.62
N GLU A 282 -16.99 0.15 8.46
CA GLU A 282 -18.03 0.41 9.46
C GLU A 282 -19.14 -0.65 9.44
N ASN A 283 -19.43 -1.23 8.28
CA ASN A 283 -20.51 -2.22 8.10
C ASN A 283 -20.07 -3.69 8.25
N ASN A 284 -18.76 -3.98 8.20
CA ASN A 284 -18.26 -5.34 8.38
C ASN A 284 -17.63 -5.57 9.76
N PHE A 285 -17.76 -6.80 10.24
CA PHE A 285 -17.27 -7.24 11.54
C PHE A 285 -16.47 -8.52 11.38
N ILE A 286 -15.52 -8.74 12.29
CA ILE A 286 -14.83 -10.01 12.44
C ILE A 286 -15.38 -10.70 13.68
N ILE A 287 -15.96 -11.87 13.46
CA ILE A 287 -16.40 -12.77 14.53
C ILE A 287 -15.37 -13.87 14.71
N MET A 288 -14.95 -14.04 15.96
CA MET A 288 -13.98 -15.03 16.38
C MET A 288 -14.64 -15.97 17.38
N CYS A 289 -14.31 -17.26 17.29
CA CYS A 289 -14.70 -18.26 18.28
C CYS A 289 -13.48 -18.99 18.85
N THR A 290 -13.61 -19.43 20.09
CA THR A 290 -12.60 -20.18 20.83
C THR A 290 -13.08 -21.60 21.10
N LYS A 291 -12.14 -22.50 21.43
CA LYS A 291 -12.48 -23.89 21.77
C LYS A 291 -13.40 -24.01 22.98
N LYS A 292 -13.27 -23.13 23.99
CA LYS A 292 -14.15 -23.13 25.18
C LYS A 292 -15.51 -22.44 24.96
N GLY A 293 -15.88 -22.09 23.73
CA GLY A 293 -17.21 -21.54 23.42
C GLY A 293 -17.37 -20.05 23.69
N ILE A 294 -16.28 -19.31 23.85
CA ILE A 294 -16.28 -17.85 23.85
C ILE A 294 -16.36 -17.36 22.41
N ILE A 295 -17.26 -16.41 22.15
CA ILE A 295 -17.40 -15.71 20.88
C ILE A 295 -17.11 -14.22 21.08
N LYS A 296 -16.46 -13.60 20.09
CA LYS A 296 -16.21 -12.17 20.10
C LYS A 296 -16.47 -11.56 18.74
N LYS A 297 -17.17 -10.42 18.74
CA LYS A 297 -17.35 -9.57 17.57
C LYS A 297 -16.52 -8.30 17.70
N THR A 298 -15.76 -7.98 16.67
CA THR A 298 -14.93 -6.76 16.59
C THR A 298 -15.24 -6.07 15.26
N SER A 299 -15.37 -4.74 15.25
CA SER A 299 -15.52 -4.01 13.98
C SER A 299 -14.28 -4.17 13.12
N LEU A 300 -14.48 -4.26 11.80
CA LEU A 300 -13.38 -4.39 10.87
C LEU A 300 -12.46 -3.15 10.87
N GLU A 301 -12.99 -1.96 11.14
CA GLU A 301 -12.22 -0.72 11.31
C GLU A 301 -11.05 -0.87 12.29
N ALA A 302 -11.19 -1.70 13.33
CA ALA A 302 -10.13 -1.96 14.31
C ALA A 302 -8.89 -2.64 13.72
N TYR A 303 -9.00 -3.20 12.50
CA TYR A 303 -7.95 -3.87 11.73
C TYR A 303 -7.45 -3.06 10.53
N SER A 304 -7.96 -1.83 10.34
CA SER A 304 -7.55 -0.94 9.23
C SER A 304 -6.07 -0.52 9.27
N ARG A 305 -5.50 -0.44 10.48
CA ARG A 305 -4.10 -0.04 10.68
C ARG A 305 -3.18 -1.25 10.69
N VAL A 306 -2.63 -1.56 9.52
CA VAL A 306 -1.69 -2.66 9.29
C VAL A 306 -0.39 -2.46 10.09
N ARG A 307 0.12 -3.53 10.70
CA ARG A 307 1.41 -3.55 11.43
C ARG A 307 2.14 -4.85 11.14
N SER A 308 3.45 -4.77 10.89
CA SER A 308 4.32 -5.92 10.60
C SER A 308 4.40 -6.95 11.73
N ASN A 309 4.43 -6.50 12.98
CA ASN A 309 4.48 -7.39 14.16
C ASN A 309 3.11 -7.99 14.55
N GLY A 310 2.08 -7.76 13.73
CA GLY A 310 0.70 -8.14 14.04
C GLY A 310 0.11 -7.32 15.19
N ILE A 311 -1.15 -7.62 15.51
CA ILE A 311 -1.90 -7.04 16.62
C ILE A 311 -2.59 -8.13 17.42
N ASN A 312 -2.89 -7.86 18.69
CA ASN A 312 -3.79 -8.73 19.44
C ASN A 312 -5.23 -8.53 18.91
N ALA A 313 -5.89 -9.61 18.48
CA ALA A 313 -7.26 -9.61 17.96
C ALA A 313 -8.26 -10.11 19.00
N ILE A 314 -7.88 -11.02 19.89
CA ILE A 314 -8.69 -11.53 21.02
C ILE A 314 -7.79 -11.95 22.17
N ASN A 315 -8.19 -11.62 23.41
CA ASN A 315 -7.49 -12.12 24.58
C ASN A 315 -7.95 -13.56 24.87
N ILE A 316 -7.03 -14.52 24.75
CA ILE A 316 -7.28 -15.94 24.99
C ILE A 316 -6.97 -16.28 26.46
N ASN A 317 -7.89 -16.97 27.12
CA ASN A 317 -7.71 -17.42 28.50
C ASN A 317 -6.80 -18.66 28.57
N GLU A 318 -6.23 -18.94 29.74
CA GLU A 318 -5.40 -20.12 29.94
C GLU A 318 -6.15 -21.43 29.59
N GLY A 319 -5.47 -22.27 28.80
CA GLY A 319 -5.99 -23.54 28.29
C GLY A 319 -7.11 -23.39 27.25
N ASP A 320 -7.35 -22.19 26.72
CA ASP A 320 -8.22 -21.94 25.57
C ASP A 320 -7.37 -21.62 24.33
N GLN A 321 -7.99 -21.62 23.15
CA GLN A 321 -7.34 -21.17 21.92
C GLN A 321 -8.39 -20.65 20.93
N LEU A 322 -7.97 -19.75 20.05
CA LEU A 322 -8.78 -19.37 18.90
C LEU A 322 -8.98 -20.60 18.00
N LEU A 323 -10.22 -20.83 17.57
CA LEU A 323 -10.56 -21.91 16.67
C LEU A 323 -10.83 -21.40 15.26
N GLU A 324 -11.68 -20.37 15.13
CA GLU A 324 -12.12 -19.90 13.82
C GLU A 324 -12.43 -18.40 13.85
N ALA A 325 -12.25 -17.74 12.70
CA ALA A 325 -12.58 -16.33 12.50
C ALA A 325 -13.28 -16.17 11.15
N ARG A 326 -14.38 -15.40 11.12
CA ARG A 326 -15.19 -15.15 9.93
C ARG A 326 -15.52 -13.67 9.81
N LEU A 327 -15.62 -13.19 8.57
CA LEU A 327 -16.10 -11.86 8.24
C LEU A 327 -17.63 -11.88 8.17
N THR A 328 -18.29 -10.91 8.79
CA THR A 328 -19.76 -10.82 8.89
C THR A 328 -20.25 -9.40 8.63
N THR A 329 -21.53 -9.24 8.28
CA THR A 329 -22.13 -7.98 7.81
C THR A 329 -22.93 -7.21 8.88
N GLY A 330 -22.96 -7.71 10.11
CA GLY A 330 -23.78 -7.19 11.22
C GLY A 330 -25.18 -7.83 11.32
N SER A 331 -25.62 -8.56 10.30
CA SER A 331 -26.87 -9.34 10.28
C SER A 331 -26.68 -10.85 10.15
N SER A 332 -25.45 -11.33 10.00
CA SER A 332 -25.13 -12.73 9.77
C SER A 332 -25.59 -13.61 10.94
N GLU A 333 -25.96 -14.85 10.62
CA GLU A 333 -26.30 -15.84 11.63
C GLU A 333 -25.12 -16.74 11.92
N ILE A 334 -24.82 -16.92 13.21
CA ILE A 334 -23.70 -17.72 13.65
C ILE A 334 -24.20 -19.06 14.12
N LEU A 335 -23.57 -20.11 13.61
CA LEU A 335 -23.82 -21.47 14.05
C LEU A 335 -22.52 -22.10 14.54
N MET A 336 -22.53 -22.53 15.80
CA MET A 336 -21.38 -23.16 16.46
C MET A 336 -21.74 -24.59 16.84
N ALA A 337 -20.83 -25.53 16.62
CA ALA A 337 -21.02 -26.94 16.99
C ALA A 337 -20.04 -27.40 18.07
N LEU A 338 -20.53 -28.28 18.93
CA LEU A 338 -19.78 -28.93 20.00
C LEU A 338 -19.42 -30.36 19.60
N ARG A 339 -18.30 -30.84 20.14
CA ARG A 339 -17.83 -32.22 20.01
C ARG A 339 -18.86 -33.24 20.47
N SER A 340 -19.71 -32.88 21.45
CA SER A 340 -20.88 -33.66 21.92
C SER A 340 -22.04 -33.77 20.91
N GLY A 341 -21.92 -33.21 19.70
CA GLY A 341 -22.94 -33.35 18.66
C GLY A 341 -24.13 -32.42 18.86
N ARG A 342 -23.93 -31.32 19.59
CA ARG A 342 -24.89 -30.23 19.76
C ARG A 342 -24.43 -29.01 18.95
N ALA A 343 -25.37 -28.22 18.45
CA ALA A 343 -25.08 -26.97 17.76
C ALA A 343 -26.01 -25.86 18.26
N ILE A 344 -25.53 -24.62 18.30
CA ILE A 344 -26.34 -23.45 18.60
C ILE A 344 -26.35 -22.53 17.38
N ARG A 345 -27.52 -21.99 17.05
CA ARG A 345 -27.70 -20.95 16.03
C ARG A 345 -28.23 -19.69 16.69
N PHE A 346 -27.61 -18.55 16.45
CA PHE A 346 -28.08 -17.25 16.94
C PHE A 346 -27.66 -16.13 15.99
N ASN A 347 -28.40 -15.02 15.99
CA ASN A 347 -28.04 -13.86 15.19
C ASN A 347 -26.87 -13.08 15.84
N GLU A 348 -25.90 -12.64 15.03
CA GLU A 348 -24.72 -11.95 15.54
C GLU A 348 -25.01 -10.64 16.28
N ARG A 349 -26.18 -10.02 16.08
CA ARG A 349 -26.62 -8.80 16.80
C ARG A 349 -26.69 -9.03 18.31
N THR A 350 -26.87 -10.27 18.75
CA THR A 350 -26.86 -10.64 20.18
C THR A 350 -25.47 -10.51 20.83
N VAL A 351 -24.41 -10.41 20.01
CA VAL A 351 -23.03 -10.15 20.43
C VAL A 351 -22.72 -8.69 20.10
N ARG A 352 -22.49 -7.86 21.13
CA ARG A 352 -22.08 -6.47 20.91
C ARG A 352 -20.68 -6.41 20.30
N PRO A 353 -20.39 -5.44 19.40
CA PRO A 353 -19.02 -5.14 19.01
C PRO A 353 -18.18 -4.78 20.24
N MET A 354 -16.97 -5.31 20.32
CA MET A 354 -16.01 -5.07 21.39
C MET A 354 -14.66 -4.67 20.82
N GLY A 355 -13.80 -4.10 21.68
CA GLY A 355 -12.42 -3.82 21.31
C GLY A 355 -11.58 -5.08 21.13
N ARG A 356 -10.42 -4.92 20.49
CA ARG A 356 -9.50 -6.01 20.19
C ARG A 356 -8.92 -6.72 21.41
N THR A 357 -8.71 -6.01 22.51
CA THR A 357 -8.16 -6.59 23.76
C THR A 357 -9.19 -7.29 24.63
N ALA A 358 -10.47 -7.27 24.26
CA ALA A 358 -11.51 -7.96 25.01
C ALA A 358 -11.44 -9.49 24.80
N THR A 359 -11.83 -10.24 25.83
CA THR A 359 -11.92 -11.71 25.83
C THR A 359 -13.14 -12.21 25.05
N GLY A 360 -14.25 -11.47 25.06
CA GLY A 360 -15.50 -11.86 24.40
C GLY A 360 -16.60 -12.24 25.38
N VAL A 361 -17.66 -12.88 24.87
CA VAL A 361 -18.82 -13.34 25.63
C VAL A 361 -19.10 -14.80 25.33
N ARG A 362 -19.87 -15.48 26.19
CA ARG A 362 -20.27 -16.88 25.93
C ARG A 362 -21.16 -16.97 24.69
N GLY A 363 -20.73 -17.78 23.71
CA GLY A 363 -21.47 -18.09 22.48
C GLY A 363 -22.29 -19.38 22.61
N ILE A 364 -21.71 -20.42 23.22
CA ILE A 364 -22.36 -21.70 23.50
C ILE A 364 -21.98 -22.19 24.90
N SER A 365 -22.88 -22.89 25.58
CA SER A 365 -22.54 -23.60 26.82
C SER A 365 -22.12 -25.03 26.52
N LEU A 366 -20.92 -25.40 26.95
CA LEU A 366 -20.37 -26.76 26.90
C LEU A 366 -21.24 -27.70 27.74
N ASP A 367 -21.44 -28.94 27.29
CA ASP A 367 -22.29 -29.89 28.02
C ASP A 367 -21.52 -30.62 29.13
N THR A 368 -20.22 -30.84 28.93
CA THR A 368 -19.29 -31.45 29.88
C THR A 368 -17.95 -30.71 29.88
N ASP A 369 -17.11 -30.93 30.89
CA ASP A 369 -15.79 -30.29 31.00
C ASP A 369 -14.81 -30.68 29.87
N ASN A 370 -15.05 -31.83 29.24
CA ASN A 370 -14.27 -32.33 28.09
C ASN A 370 -14.89 -31.95 26.74
N ASP A 371 -16.01 -31.23 26.74
CA ASP A 371 -16.65 -30.79 25.50
C ASP A 371 -15.97 -29.53 24.98
N GLU A 372 -15.89 -29.40 23.67
CA GLU A 372 -15.22 -28.28 23.01
C GLU A 372 -15.94 -27.91 21.73
N VAL A 373 -15.78 -26.67 21.30
CA VAL A 373 -16.25 -26.22 19.99
C VAL A 373 -15.37 -26.84 18.91
N VAL A 374 -16.01 -27.42 17.89
CA VAL A 374 -15.34 -28.07 16.76
C VAL A 374 -15.35 -27.26 15.48
N GLY A 375 -16.20 -26.23 15.40
CA GLY A 375 -16.20 -25.25 14.32
C GLY A 375 -17.29 -24.21 14.47
N MET A 376 -17.17 -23.15 13.68
CA MET A 376 -18.14 -22.06 13.57
C MET A 376 -18.34 -21.66 12.12
N ILE A 377 -19.60 -21.65 11.69
CA ILE A 377 -20.01 -21.16 10.39
C ILE A 377 -20.77 -19.84 10.54
N SER A 378 -20.60 -18.95 9.57
CA SER A 378 -21.37 -17.72 9.42
C SER A 378 -22.26 -17.88 8.19
N VAL A 379 -23.57 -17.78 8.38
CA VAL A 379 -24.55 -17.98 7.32
C VAL A 379 -25.23 -16.65 7.01
N ASP A 380 -25.09 -16.21 5.77
CA ASP A 380 -25.77 -15.04 5.20
C ASP A 380 -26.87 -15.44 4.23
N ASP A 381 -26.66 -16.52 3.48
CA ASP A 381 -27.62 -17.06 2.51
C ASP A 381 -28.41 -18.24 3.12
N LYS A 382 -29.71 -18.30 2.80
CA LYS A 382 -30.58 -19.39 3.22
C LYS A 382 -30.42 -20.65 2.38
N GLU A 383 -29.85 -20.55 1.18
CA GLU A 383 -29.56 -21.71 0.33
C GLU A 383 -28.39 -22.56 0.87
N THR A 384 -27.61 -22.01 1.79
CA THR A 384 -26.50 -22.71 2.44
C THR A 384 -27.01 -23.85 3.31
N THR A 385 -26.40 -25.03 3.15
CA THR A 385 -26.67 -26.19 4.00
C THR A 385 -25.52 -26.45 4.97
N VAL A 386 -25.82 -27.14 6.07
CA VAL A 386 -24.85 -27.47 7.12
C VAL A 386 -24.40 -28.90 6.95
N LEU A 387 -23.11 -29.08 6.67
CA LEU A 387 -22.45 -30.38 6.62
C LEU A 387 -21.73 -30.64 7.95
N VAL A 388 -22.01 -31.79 8.55
CA VAL A 388 -21.35 -32.25 9.78
C VAL A 388 -20.68 -33.59 9.56
N VAL A 389 -19.48 -33.75 10.13
CA VAL A 389 -18.67 -34.97 10.00
C VAL A 389 -18.18 -35.43 11.37
N SER A 390 -18.23 -36.73 11.61
CA SER A 390 -17.88 -37.40 12.86
C SER A 390 -16.61 -38.24 12.74
N GLU A 391 -16.00 -38.55 13.88
CA GLU A 391 -14.71 -39.21 14.01
C GLU A 391 -14.61 -40.54 13.26
N LYS A 392 -15.69 -41.33 13.23
CA LYS A 392 -15.72 -42.64 12.55
C LYS A 392 -16.19 -42.59 11.10
N GLY A 393 -16.16 -41.42 10.46
CA GLY A 393 -16.45 -41.31 9.04
C GLY A 393 -17.92 -41.23 8.68
N TYR A 394 -18.81 -40.97 9.64
CA TYR A 394 -20.21 -40.64 9.37
C TYR A 394 -20.37 -39.14 9.22
N GLY A 395 -21.24 -38.73 8.31
CA GLY A 395 -21.61 -37.33 8.19
C GLY A 395 -22.95 -37.15 7.48
N LYS A 396 -23.39 -35.92 7.40
CA LYS A 396 -24.66 -35.57 6.76
C LYS A 396 -24.75 -34.10 6.45
N ARG A 397 -25.60 -33.82 5.48
CA ARG A 397 -26.04 -32.49 5.10
C ARG A 397 -27.41 -32.22 5.71
N THR A 398 -27.60 -31.05 6.28
CA THR A 398 -28.89 -30.63 6.86
C THR A 398 -29.19 -29.20 6.47
N ASP A 399 -30.43 -28.92 6.10
CA ASP A 399 -30.86 -27.56 5.77
C ASP A 399 -30.71 -26.63 6.96
N ILE A 400 -30.28 -25.40 6.70
CA ILE A 400 -30.06 -24.42 7.77
C ILE A 400 -31.37 -24.15 8.52
N GLU A 401 -32.51 -24.14 7.84
CA GLU A 401 -33.84 -23.88 8.42
C GLU A 401 -34.23 -24.87 9.53
N ASP A 402 -33.75 -26.11 9.45
CA ASP A 402 -33.99 -27.08 10.52
C ASP A 402 -33.40 -26.59 11.85
N TYR A 403 -32.28 -25.86 11.82
CA TYR A 403 -31.66 -25.30 13.01
C TYR A 403 -32.43 -24.08 13.48
N ARG A 404 -33.33 -24.27 14.46
CA ARG A 404 -34.02 -23.14 15.09
C ARG A 404 -33.04 -22.10 15.65
N VAL A 405 -33.32 -20.83 15.41
CA VAL A 405 -32.61 -19.71 16.03
C VAL A 405 -32.91 -19.70 17.54
N THR A 406 -31.87 -19.57 18.36
CA THR A 406 -31.94 -19.53 19.82
C THR A 406 -31.13 -18.36 20.38
N ASN A 407 -31.24 -18.08 21.67
CA ASN A 407 -30.37 -17.12 22.33
C ASN A 407 -28.96 -17.71 22.51
N ARG A 408 -27.93 -16.88 22.28
CA ARG A 408 -26.53 -17.25 22.54
C ARG A 408 -26.32 -17.72 23.98
N GLY A 409 -25.31 -18.56 24.18
CA GLY A 409 -24.95 -19.12 25.48
C GLY A 409 -25.85 -20.25 25.96
N GLY A 410 -26.84 -20.67 25.16
CA GLY A 410 -27.61 -21.90 25.41
C GLY A 410 -26.77 -23.16 25.21
N LYS A 411 -27.33 -24.32 25.59
CA LYS A 411 -26.74 -25.65 25.32
C LYS A 411 -26.83 -26.07 23.84
N GLY A 412 -27.53 -25.33 23.00
CA GLY A 412 -27.82 -25.72 21.63
C GLY A 412 -28.80 -26.90 21.50
N VAL A 413 -28.95 -27.39 20.28
CA VAL A 413 -29.84 -28.45 19.83
C VAL A 413 -29.01 -29.59 19.23
N ARG A 414 -29.51 -30.83 19.23
CA ARG A 414 -28.78 -31.96 18.65
C ARG A 414 -28.59 -31.74 17.14
N THR A 415 -27.33 -31.81 16.69
CA THR A 415 -26.93 -31.71 15.28
C THR A 415 -26.52 -33.05 14.71
N LEU A 416 -26.07 -33.98 15.54
CA LEU A 416 -25.72 -35.35 15.16
C LEU A 416 -26.08 -36.28 16.32
N ASN A 417 -26.67 -37.44 16.03
CA ASN A 417 -26.92 -38.43 17.06
C ASN A 417 -25.64 -39.24 17.32
N ILE A 418 -24.88 -38.83 18.35
CA ILE A 418 -23.64 -39.51 18.73
C ILE A 418 -23.94 -40.88 19.31
N THR A 419 -23.30 -41.89 18.75
CA THR A 419 -23.29 -43.28 19.21
C THR A 419 -21.89 -43.85 19.10
N GLU A 420 -21.64 -45.02 19.70
CA GLU A 420 -20.36 -45.72 19.54
C GLU A 420 -19.99 -45.98 18.07
N LYS A 421 -20.99 -46.08 17.17
CA LYS A 421 -20.76 -46.26 15.73
C LYS A 421 -20.31 -45.00 15.01
N THR A 422 -20.84 -43.84 15.38
CA THR A 422 -20.51 -42.56 14.73
C THR A 422 -19.23 -41.94 15.30
N GLY A 423 -18.97 -42.14 16.60
CA GLY A 423 -17.96 -41.38 17.31
C GLY A 423 -18.35 -39.91 17.51
N LEU A 424 -17.40 -39.12 18.01
CA LEU A 424 -17.61 -37.72 18.35
C LEU A 424 -17.70 -36.83 17.09
N LEU A 425 -18.31 -35.65 17.20
CA LEU A 425 -18.33 -34.70 16.10
C LEU A 425 -16.93 -34.10 15.92
N VAL A 426 -16.44 -34.00 14.68
CA VAL A 426 -15.10 -33.49 14.35
C VAL A 426 -15.14 -32.16 13.63
N SER A 427 -16.11 -31.95 12.73
CA SER A 427 -16.15 -30.75 11.91
C SER A 427 -17.58 -30.36 11.55
N ILE A 428 -17.75 -29.06 11.34
CA ILE A 428 -18.95 -28.44 10.78
C ILE A 428 -18.53 -27.47 9.68
N LYS A 429 -19.22 -27.52 8.55
CA LYS A 429 -18.95 -26.66 7.40
C LYS A 429 -20.26 -26.19 6.78
N ASP A 430 -20.26 -24.96 6.32
CA ASP A 430 -21.25 -24.41 5.39
C ASP A 430 -20.92 -24.90 3.99
N VAL A 431 -21.89 -25.50 3.30
CA VAL A 431 -21.72 -26.04 1.95
C VAL A 431 -22.94 -25.79 1.08
N THR A 432 -22.69 -25.73 -0.21
CA THR A 432 -23.64 -25.65 -1.31
C THR A 432 -23.56 -26.92 -2.17
N ASP A 433 -24.49 -27.08 -3.10
CA ASP A 433 -24.45 -28.19 -4.08
C ASP A 433 -23.24 -28.13 -5.03
N LYS A 434 -22.57 -26.98 -5.08
CA LYS A 434 -21.38 -26.74 -5.90
C LYS A 434 -20.08 -27.02 -5.16
N ASP A 435 -20.12 -27.54 -3.94
CA ASP A 435 -18.90 -27.82 -3.19
C ASP A 435 -18.55 -29.31 -3.23
N ASP A 436 -17.26 -29.59 -3.10
CA ASP A 436 -16.73 -30.92 -2.84
C ASP A 436 -16.17 -31.00 -1.42
N LEU A 437 -16.40 -32.14 -0.78
CA LEU A 437 -15.92 -32.46 0.55
C LEU A 437 -14.66 -33.30 0.44
N MET A 438 -13.58 -32.87 1.09
CA MET A 438 -12.39 -33.68 1.28
C MET A 438 -12.28 -34.15 2.73
N ILE A 439 -12.09 -35.45 2.91
CA ILE A 439 -11.93 -36.10 4.22
C ILE A 439 -10.59 -36.80 4.24
N ILE A 440 -9.87 -36.64 5.36
CA ILE A 440 -8.56 -37.24 5.55
C ILE A 440 -8.55 -37.93 6.89
N ASN A 441 -8.18 -39.20 6.91
CA ASN A 441 -8.03 -39.97 8.13
C ASN A 441 -6.63 -39.79 8.74
N ARG A 442 -6.39 -40.38 9.92
CA ARG A 442 -5.08 -40.33 10.57
C ARG A 442 -4.04 -41.20 9.88
N SER A 443 -4.49 -42.21 9.12
CA SER A 443 -3.62 -43.08 8.32
C SER A 443 -3.13 -42.45 7.01
N GLY A 444 -3.66 -41.29 6.61
CA GLY A 444 -3.26 -40.57 5.38
C GLY A 444 -4.16 -40.80 4.15
N ILE A 445 -5.16 -41.68 4.22
CA ILE A 445 -6.15 -41.87 3.15
C ILE A 445 -7.00 -40.61 3.00
N ILE A 446 -7.04 -40.11 1.77
CA ILE A 446 -7.80 -38.94 1.35
C ILE A 446 -8.99 -39.42 0.51
N ILE A 447 -10.18 -38.89 0.78
CA ILE A 447 -11.38 -39.13 -0.03
C ILE A 447 -12.02 -37.80 -0.40
N ARG A 448 -12.36 -37.64 -1.68
CA ARG A 448 -13.16 -36.54 -2.21
C ARG A 448 -14.59 -37.03 -2.48
N ILE A 449 -15.59 -36.27 -2.04
CA ILE A 449 -17.01 -36.59 -2.21
C ILE A 449 -17.73 -35.32 -2.66
N ALA A 450 -18.43 -35.38 -3.79
CA ALA A 450 -19.27 -34.27 -4.23
C ALA A 450 -20.42 -34.05 -3.24
N VAL A 451 -20.61 -32.82 -2.74
CA VAL A 451 -21.65 -32.53 -1.73
C VAL A 451 -23.06 -32.76 -2.29
N ASN A 452 -23.25 -32.57 -3.60
CA ASN A 452 -24.51 -32.89 -4.29
C ASN A 452 -24.89 -34.38 -4.21
N SER A 453 -23.92 -35.29 -4.05
CA SER A 453 -24.21 -36.72 -3.84
C SER A 453 -24.80 -37.01 -2.45
N LEU A 454 -24.62 -36.08 -1.50
CA LEU A 454 -25.11 -36.21 -0.14
C LEU A 454 -26.53 -35.63 -0.03
N ARG A 455 -27.52 -36.51 0.14
CA ARG A 455 -28.89 -36.09 0.41
C ARG A 455 -28.99 -35.26 1.70
N THR A 456 -29.91 -34.30 1.71
CA THR A 456 -30.28 -33.59 2.94
C THR A 456 -31.02 -34.52 3.90
N MET A 457 -30.72 -34.39 5.19
CA MET A 457 -31.27 -35.20 6.27
C MET A 457 -31.53 -34.34 7.50
N GLY A 458 -32.52 -34.72 8.32
CA GLY A 458 -32.82 -33.99 9.55
C GLY A 458 -31.68 -34.00 10.59
N ARG A 459 -31.69 -32.99 11.46
CA ARG A 459 -30.62 -32.74 12.47
C ARG A 459 -30.43 -33.83 13.53
N ALA A 460 -31.48 -34.54 13.94
CA ALA A 460 -31.37 -35.53 15.03
C ALA A 460 -31.08 -36.96 14.52
N THR A 461 -30.39 -37.10 13.38
CA THR A 461 -30.03 -38.38 12.75
C THR A 461 -28.53 -38.69 12.88
N GLN A 462 -28.14 -39.94 12.64
CA GLN A 462 -26.74 -40.40 12.61
C GLN A 462 -25.99 -40.02 11.32
N GLY A 463 -26.73 -39.70 10.25
CA GLY A 463 -26.14 -39.46 8.93
C GLY A 463 -25.83 -40.73 8.16
N VAL A 464 -25.05 -40.58 7.09
CA VAL A 464 -24.57 -41.66 6.21
C VAL A 464 -23.08 -41.83 6.36
N ARG A 465 -22.56 -43.00 5.97
CA ARG A 465 -21.13 -43.26 5.97
C ARG A 465 -20.50 -42.55 4.78
N LEU A 466 -19.56 -41.66 5.04
CA LEU A 466 -18.78 -40.93 4.04
C LEU A 466 -17.51 -41.69 3.66
N ILE A 467 -16.84 -42.27 4.65
CA ILE A 467 -15.59 -43.04 4.47
C ILE A 467 -15.65 -44.36 5.22
N SER A 468 -15.08 -45.41 4.61
CA SER A 468 -14.84 -46.68 5.28
C SER A 468 -13.47 -46.69 5.96
N LEU A 469 -13.44 -46.46 7.27
CA LEU A 469 -12.22 -46.50 8.08
C LEU A 469 -11.85 -47.94 8.48
N LYS A 470 -10.54 -48.23 8.52
CA LYS A 470 -9.95 -49.44 9.13
C LYS A 470 -10.09 -49.38 10.66
N GLU A 471 -9.97 -50.52 11.34
CA GLU A 471 -10.14 -50.59 12.80
C GLU A 471 -9.05 -49.77 13.52
N GLY A 472 -9.47 -48.84 14.40
CA GLY A 472 -8.55 -47.93 15.12
C GLY A 472 -8.24 -46.61 14.40
N ASP A 473 -8.73 -46.43 13.18
CA ASP A 473 -8.54 -45.20 12.41
C ASP A 473 -9.68 -44.18 12.65
N SER A 474 -9.39 -42.90 12.44
CA SER A 474 -10.30 -41.78 12.71
C SER A 474 -10.04 -40.63 11.75
N ILE A 475 -11.05 -39.77 11.55
CA ILE A 475 -10.88 -38.56 10.76
C ILE A 475 -9.89 -37.59 11.44
N ALA A 476 -8.91 -37.13 10.66
CA ALA A 476 -7.93 -36.12 11.05
C ALA A 476 -8.34 -34.71 10.63
N SER A 477 -8.81 -34.53 9.39
CA SER A 477 -9.23 -33.23 8.87
C SER A 477 -10.38 -33.35 7.87
N VAL A 478 -11.13 -32.26 7.73
CA VAL A 478 -12.25 -32.11 6.80
C VAL A 478 -12.19 -30.72 6.18
N ALA A 479 -12.06 -30.67 4.86
CA ALA A 479 -12.01 -29.45 4.08
C ALA A 479 -13.14 -29.42 3.05
N THR A 480 -13.57 -28.21 2.70
CA THR A 480 -14.57 -27.95 1.65
C THR A 480 -13.90 -27.13 0.58
N ILE A 481 -14.06 -27.56 -0.66
CA ILE A 481 -13.49 -26.91 -1.83
C ILE A 481 -14.63 -26.56 -2.77
N GLU A 482 -14.70 -25.31 -3.20
CA GLU A 482 -15.65 -24.89 -4.23
C GLU A 482 -15.30 -25.64 -5.52
N ARG A 483 -16.29 -26.29 -6.14
CA ARG A 483 -16.07 -27.17 -7.28
C ARG A 483 -15.76 -26.33 -8.51
N ASP A 484 -14.47 -26.22 -8.78
CA ASP A 484 -13.96 -25.96 -10.12
C ASP A 484 -13.85 -27.33 -10.84
N GLU A 485 -14.54 -27.49 -11.97
CA GLU A 485 -14.60 -28.75 -12.72
C GLU A 485 -13.19 -29.24 -13.16
N GLU A 486 -12.22 -28.33 -13.32
CA GLU A 486 -10.84 -28.67 -13.70
C GLU A 486 -9.98 -29.10 -12.49
N VAL A 487 -10.21 -28.53 -11.31
CA VAL A 487 -9.57 -28.97 -10.04
C VAL A 487 -10.23 -30.26 -9.51
N ALA A 488 -11.46 -30.54 -9.94
CA ALA A 488 -12.19 -31.77 -9.65
C ALA A 488 -11.44 -33.02 -10.10
N ALA A 489 -11.04 -33.03 -11.37
CA ALA A 489 -10.49 -34.21 -12.03
C ALA A 489 -9.09 -34.61 -11.50
N GLU A 490 -8.23 -33.63 -11.19
CA GLU A 490 -6.85 -33.91 -10.76
C GLU A 490 -6.73 -34.50 -9.36
N ILE A 491 -7.63 -34.11 -8.45
CA ILE A 491 -7.68 -34.70 -7.10
C ILE A 491 -8.36 -36.07 -7.16
N GLU A 492 -9.35 -36.28 -8.04
CA GLU A 492 -9.92 -37.62 -8.27
C GLU A 492 -8.84 -38.59 -8.78
N GLU A 493 -8.02 -38.18 -9.75
CA GLU A 493 -6.89 -38.97 -10.27
C GLU A 493 -5.80 -39.22 -9.19
N ALA A 494 -5.50 -38.24 -8.34
CA ALA A 494 -4.58 -38.42 -7.21
C ALA A 494 -5.11 -39.41 -6.16
N VAL A 495 -6.42 -39.38 -5.87
CA VAL A 495 -7.09 -40.30 -4.93
C VAL A 495 -7.17 -41.72 -5.50
N GLU A 496 -7.41 -41.86 -6.81
CA GLU A 496 -7.47 -43.17 -7.49
C GLU A 496 -6.10 -43.87 -7.48
N ASN A 497 -5.02 -43.12 -7.77
CA ASN A 497 -3.64 -43.61 -7.67
C ASN A 497 -3.25 -44.04 -6.23
N LEU A 498 -3.78 -43.37 -5.22
CA LEU A 498 -3.59 -43.70 -3.80
C LEU A 498 -4.30 -45.01 -3.39
N LEU A 499 -5.50 -45.24 -3.94
CA LEU A 499 -6.27 -46.47 -3.68
C LEU A 499 -5.66 -47.69 -4.38
N GLU A 500 -5.05 -47.52 -5.55
CA GLU A 500 -4.33 -48.57 -6.27
C GLU A 500 -3.01 -48.96 -5.59
N ALA A 501 -2.32 -48.01 -4.95
CA ALA A 501 -1.08 -48.26 -4.21
C ALA A 501 -1.28 -49.09 -2.92
N GLU A 502 -2.47 -49.08 -2.31
CA GLU A 502 -2.77 -49.83 -1.07
C GLU A 502 -3.21 -51.30 -1.30
N ASN A 503 -3.38 -51.77 -2.54
CA ASN A 503 -3.91 -53.12 -2.79
C ASN A 503 -3.09 -53.94 -3.83
N PRO A 504 -1.84 -54.32 -3.52
CA PRO A 504 -1.14 -55.31 -4.31
C PRO A 504 -1.65 -56.71 -3.92
N MET A 505 -2.29 -57.39 -4.86
CA MET A 505 -2.64 -58.84 -4.86
C MET A 505 -4.02 -59.23 -4.33
N LEU A 506 -4.96 -59.42 -5.27
CA LEU A 506 -5.79 -60.62 -5.34
C LEU A 506 -6.01 -60.95 -6.84
N ASP A 507 -5.07 -61.72 -7.40
CA ASP A 507 -5.26 -62.42 -8.66
C ASP A 507 -5.15 -63.93 -8.41
N HIS A 508 -6.26 -64.66 -8.60
CA HIS A 508 -6.35 -65.85 -9.47
C HIS A 508 -7.66 -66.62 -9.24
N GLY A 509 -8.38 -66.87 -10.34
CA GLY A 509 -9.42 -67.90 -10.46
C GLY A 509 -9.88 -68.06 -11.91
N PRO A 510 -9.98 -69.28 -12.46
CA PRO A 510 -9.60 -69.59 -13.84
C PRO A 510 -10.70 -69.34 -14.88
N ARG A 511 -10.31 -68.94 -16.10
CA ARG A 511 -11.17 -69.00 -17.29
C ARG A 511 -11.21 -70.45 -17.81
N THR A 512 -12.37 -71.06 -17.70
CA THR A 512 -12.75 -72.31 -18.38
C THR A 512 -12.91 -72.10 -19.88
N THR A 513 -12.48 -73.12 -20.61
CA THR A 513 -12.49 -73.36 -22.05
C THR A 513 -13.88 -73.67 -22.64
N GLU A 514 -13.90 -73.75 -23.98
CA GLU A 514 -14.93 -74.27 -24.91
C GLU A 514 -15.94 -73.23 -25.44
N SER A 515 -16.21 -73.07 -26.74
CA SER A 515 -15.99 -73.95 -27.90
C SER A 515 -16.17 -73.18 -29.23
N GLU A 516 -15.39 -73.59 -30.25
CA GLU A 516 -15.71 -73.72 -31.70
C GLU A 516 -16.12 -72.45 -32.50
N SER A 517 -15.61 -72.18 -33.70
CA SER A 517 -15.28 -73.09 -34.80
C SER A 517 -14.23 -72.49 -35.76
N ASP A 518 -13.38 -73.38 -36.27
CA ASP A 518 -12.41 -73.19 -37.36
C ASP A 518 -13.06 -72.76 -38.69
N GLU A 519 -12.32 -72.00 -39.49
CA GLU A 519 -12.04 -72.35 -40.89
C GLU A 519 -10.68 -71.74 -41.30
N ILE A 520 -9.85 -72.63 -41.84
CA ILE A 520 -8.43 -72.50 -42.22
C ILE A 520 -8.36 -72.34 -43.74
N GLU A 521 -7.37 -71.60 -44.26
CA GLU A 521 -6.46 -71.95 -45.38
C GLU A 521 -5.73 -70.67 -45.85
N SER A 522 -4.42 -70.54 -45.56
CA SER A 522 -3.25 -71.01 -46.36
C SER A 522 -2.88 -69.96 -47.43
N GLU A 523 -1.64 -69.63 -47.79
CA GLU A 523 -0.32 -70.28 -47.89
C GLU A 523 0.74 -69.15 -47.73
N GLU A 524 1.86 -69.29 -46.99
CA GLU A 524 3.19 -69.82 -47.43
C GLU A 524 3.75 -69.06 -48.67
N GLU A 525 4.94 -68.46 -48.70
CA GLU A 525 6.32 -68.99 -48.48
C GLU A 525 7.30 -67.77 -48.42
N GLU A 526 8.20 -67.71 -47.43
CA GLU A 526 9.68 -67.91 -47.51
C GLU A 526 10.57 -66.75 -48.05
N ALA A 527 11.59 -66.43 -47.21
CA ALA A 527 13.00 -66.06 -47.51
C ALA A 527 13.27 -64.81 -48.41
N ASP A 528 14.29 -63.97 -48.23
CA ASP A 528 15.62 -64.12 -47.64
C ASP A 528 16.25 -62.72 -47.45
N GLU A 529 17.10 -62.61 -46.42
CA GLU A 529 18.50 -62.12 -46.45
C GLU A 529 18.97 -60.81 -47.17
N VAL A 530 19.81 -60.05 -46.43
CA VAL A 530 20.91 -59.13 -46.85
C VAL A 530 20.45 -57.75 -47.42
N GLU A 531 21.02 -56.55 -47.18
CA GLU A 531 22.38 -56.05 -46.93
C GLU A 531 22.32 -54.62 -46.34
N VAL A 532 23.44 -54.16 -45.78
CA VAL A 532 23.66 -52.83 -45.18
C VAL A 532 24.55 -51.98 -46.11
N GLU A 533 24.39 -50.65 -46.01
CA GLU A 533 25.35 -49.54 -46.31
C GLU A 533 25.45 -48.98 -47.75
N PRO A 534 25.96 -47.73 -47.96
CA PRO A 534 26.25 -46.61 -47.02
C PRO A 534 25.91 -45.19 -47.58
N GLU A 535 26.46 -44.18 -46.91
CA GLU A 535 26.97 -42.87 -47.40
C GLU A 535 26.13 -41.60 -47.08
N THR A 536 26.50 -40.84 -46.03
CA THR A 536 27.40 -39.62 -45.98
C THR A 536 26.62 -38.32 -46.30
N GLU A 537 26.79 -37.14 -45.68
CA GLU A 537 27.91 -36.49 -44.97
C GLU A 537 27.38 -35.15 -44.30
N PRO A 538 28.19 -34.23 -43.72
CA PRO A 538 27.98 -33.70 -42.36
C PRO A 538 27.84 -32.15 -42.29
N LEU A 539 27.83 -31.59 -41.07
CA LEU A 539 28.06 -30.15 -40.83
C LEU A 539 29.05 -29.95 -39.66
N ASP A 540 30.08 -29.15 -39.97
CA ASP A 540 31.24 -28.76 -39.17
C ASP A 540 30.91 -27.88 -37.94
N ASP A 541 31.64 -28.13 -36.86
CA ASP A 541 31.95 -27.17 -35.79
C ASP A 541 33.36 -26.60 -36.03
N ALA A 542 33.53 -25.30 -35.78
CA ALA A 542 34.85 -24.66 -35.75
C ALA A 542 34.97 -23.69 -34.56
N ASP A 543 35.84 -24.07 -33.63
CA ASP A 543 36.53 -23.18 -32.69
C ASP A 543 37.54 -22.29 -33.43
N PHE A 544 37.83 -21.09 -32.91
CA PHE A 544 39.20 -20.53 -32.95
C PHE A 544 39.37 -19.39 -31.92
N ASP A 545 40.51 -19.44 -31.23
CA ASP A 545 41.00 -18.51 -30.20
C ASP A 545 41.60 -17.18 -30.71
N ASP A 546 41.68 -16.24 -29.76
CA ASP A 546 42.79 -15.35 -29.38
C ASP A 546 42.99 -13.89 -29.90
N GLU A 547 43.55 -13.11 -28.95
CA GLU A 547 44.39 -11.88 -29.02
C GLU A 547 43.79 -10.45 -28.82
N SER A 548 44.01 -9.96 -27.58
CA SER A 548 44.80 -8.77 -27.12
C SER A 548 44.42 -7.28 -27.34
N GLU A 549 44.94 -6.47 -26.40
CA GLU A 549 45.12 -5.00 -26.27
C GLU A 549 44.03 -4.23 -25.48
N GLU A 550 44.28 -3.87 -24.20
CA GLU A 550 44.98 -2.66 -23.69
C GLU A 550 44.23 -1.33 -23.95
N ASP A 551 43.71 -0.70 -22.89
CA ASP A 551 44.09 0.68 -22.53
C ASP A 551 43.48 1.16 -21.20
N GLU A 552 44.32 1.82 -20.41
CA GLU A 552 44.04 2.58 -19.19
C GLU A 552 43.17 3.82 -19.48
N PHE A 553 42.44 4.33 -18.47
CA PHE A 553 42.55 5.74 -18.04
C PHE A 553 41.75 6.01 -16.75
N GLU A 554 42.42 6.66 -15.79
CA GLU A 554 41.89 7.23 -14.55
C GLU A 554 40.92 8.41 -14.78
N LYS A 555 39.91 8.55 -13.90
CA LYS A 555 39.77 9.66 -12.93
C LYS A 555 38.60 9.52 -11.98
#